data_AF-A0A177N8W2-F1
#
_entry.id   AF-A0A177N8W2-F1
#
_cell.length_a   1.000
_cell.length_b   1.000
_cell.length_c   1.000
_cell.angle_alpha   90.00
_cell.angle_beta   90.00
_cell.angle_gamma   90.00
#
_symmetry.space_group_name_H-M   'P 1'
#
loop_
_entity.id
_entity.type
_entity.pdbx_description
1 polymer ?
#
loop_
_entity_poly.entity_id
_entity_poly.type
_entity_poly.pdbx_seq_one_letter_code
_entity_poly.pdbx_strand_id
1 'polypeptide(L)'
;MKLNKLLILGLALILAGCGHGFEGEYTEQVGSSVEFLNAFAQVAGEKTVVIGPDYIDSDGLRTEYKDIFVRDSGSQKYLILQKPDNSEEAWKIEDNDTLIRGGGLVSITLQRIQPKKREAYD
;
A
#
# COMPACT_ATOMS: atom_id res chain seq x y z
N MET A 1 41.73 -3.07 18.60
CA MET A 1 40.69 -2.00 18.46
C MET A 1 40.30 -1.82 16.98
N LYS A 2 39.66 -2.79 16.31
CA LYS A 2 39.22 -2.60 14.89
C LYS A 2 37.95 -3.37 14.49
N LEU A 3 37.31 -4.14 15.37
CA LEU A 3 36.10 -4.90 15.04
C LEU A 3 34.80 -4.09 15.25
N ASN A 4 34.79 -3.21 16.25
CA ASN A 4 33.57 -2.51 16.67
C ASN A 4 33.13 -1.41 15.69
N LYS A 5 34.03 -0.91 14.84
CA LYS A 5 33.71 0.12 13.84
C LYS A 5 33.01 -0.45 12.59
N LEU A 6 33.19 -1.73 12.28
CA LEU A 6 32.52 -2.39 11.15
C LEU A 6 31.05 -2.69 11.45
N LEU A 7 30.72 -2.97 12.71
CA LEU A 7 29.36 -3.32 13.13
C LEU A 7 28.39 -2.13 13.10
N ILE A 8 28.92 -0.92 13.34
CA ILE A 8 28.15 0.33 13.29
C ILE A 8 27.82 0.73 11.84
N LEU A 9 28.71 0.43 10.88
CA LEU A 9 28.51 0.78 9.47
C LEU A 9 27.45 -0.13 8.80
N GLY A 10 27.35 -1.40 9.23
CA GLY A 10 26.31 -2.32 8.75
C GLY A 10 24.91 -1.98 9.26
N LEU A 11 24.79 -1.45 10.48
CA LEU A 11 23.49 -1.10 11.08
C LEU A 11 22.83 0.13 10.43
N ALA A 12 23.64 1.07 9.92
CA ALA A 12 23.16 2.27 9.24
C ALA A 12 22.51 1.99 7.87
N LEU A 13 22.87 0.88 7.22
CA LEU A 13 22.28 0.49 5.92
C LEU A 13 20.86 -0.09 6.08
N ILE A 14 20.50 -0.62 7.26
CA ILE A 14 19.19 -1.22 7.51
C ILE A 14 18.11 -0.12 7.74
N LEU A 15 18.51 1.08 8.18
CA LEU A 15 17.58 2.19 8.41
C LEU A 15 17.22 2.96 7.13
N ALA A 16 17.96 2.78 6.03
CA ALA A 16 17.80 3.59 4.82
C ALA A 16 16.70 3.10 3.85
N GLY A 17 15.95 2.05 4.21
CA GLY A 17 14.99 1.44 3.28
C GLY A 17 13.78 0.76 3.92
N CYS A 18 13.40 1.12 5.15
CA CYS A 18 12.15 0.62 5.75
C CYS A 18 10.96 1.41 5.22
N GLY A 19 10.67 1.25 3.93
CA GLY A 19 9.34 1.52 3.44
C GLY A 19 8.31 0.62 4.13
N HIS A 20 7.05 1.01 4.16
CA HIS A 20 5.97 0.16 4.66
C HIS A 20 5.71 -1.05 3.75
N GLY A 21 6.38 -1.14 2.60
CA GLY A 21 6.44 -2.31 1.73
C GLY A 21 5.37 -2.34 0.65
N PHE A 22 4.53 -1.30 0.61
CA PHE A 22 3.40 -1.14 -0.31
C PHE A 22 3.56 0.07 -1.24
N GLU A 23 4.72 0.72 -1.25
CA GLU A 23 5.02 1.83 -2.15
C GLU A 23 4.99 1.38 -3.61
N GLY A 24 4.39 2.18 -4.49
CA GLY A 24 4.31 1.89 -5.93
C GLY A 24 2.99 2.33 -6.57
N GLU A 25 2.85 2.01 -7.85
CA GLU A 25 1.67 2.33 -8.65
C GLU A 25 0.67 1.17 -8.68
N TYR A 26 -0.61 1.50 -8.57
CA TYR A 26 -1.74 0.58 -8.52
C TYR A 26 -2.83 1.00 -9.50
N THR A 27 -3.52 0.02 -10.06
CA THR A 27 -4.77 0.21 -10.80
C THR A 27 -5.97 -0.12 -9.93
N GLU A 28 -7.00 0.72 -9.98
CA GLU A 28 -8.26 0.44 -9.29
C GLU A 28 -9.15 -0.49 -10.11
N GLN A 29 -9.38 -1.70 -9.60
CA GLN A 29 -10.42 -2.60 -10.05
C GLN A 29 -11.61 -2.49 -9.09
N VAL A 30 -12.74 -1.97 -9.59
CA VAL A 30 -13.98 -1.96 -8.81
C VAL A 30 -14.49 -3.39 -8.72
N GLY A 31 -14.20 -4.07 -7.62
CA GLY A 31 -14.75 -5.38 -7.30
C GLY A 31 -16.13 -5.20 -6.67
N SER A 32 -17.19 -5.30 -7.47
CA SER A 32 -18.56 -5.41 -6.97
C SER A 32 -19.13 -6.80 -7.27
N SER A 33 -19.86 -7.36 -6.30
CA SER A 33 -20.70 -8.55 -6.49
C SER A 33 -21.92 -8.29 -7.40
N VAL A 34 -22.11 -7.04 -7.84
CA VAL A 34 -23.22 -6.61 -8.69
C VAL A 34 -22.67 -6.29 -10.09
N GLU A 35 -22.98 -7.14 -11.08
CA GLU A 35 -22.52 -7.01 -12.48
C GLU A 35 -22.72 -5.62 -13.08
N PHE A 36 -23.79 -4.92 -12.67
CA PHE A 36 -24.10 -3.56 -13.13
C PHE A 36 -22.99 -2.56 -12.77
N LEU A 37 -22.35 -2.67 -11.60
CA LEU A 37 -21.30 -1.72 -11.18
C LEU A 37 -19.96 -1.96 -11.91
N ASN A 38 -19.73 -3.18 -12.41
CA ASN A 38 -18.57 -3.49 -13.26
C ASN A 38 -18.69 -2.82 -14.64
N ALA A 39 -19.90 -2.57 -15.14
CA ALA A 39 -20.12 -1.86 -16.39
C ALA A 39 -19.86 -0.35 -16.26
N PHE A 40 -20.13 0.26 -15.09
CA PHE A 40 -19.78 1.67 -14.83
C PHE A 40 -18.28 1.88 -14.66
N ALA A 41 -17.58 0.91 -14.07
CA ALA A 41 -16.13 0.94 -13.93
C ALA A 41 -15.41 0.97 -15.29
N GLN A 42 -15.92 0.26 -16.31
CA GLN A 42 -15.34 0.28 -17.66
C GLN A 42 -15.48 1.65 -18.35
N VAL A 43 -16.52 2.43 -18.04
CA VAL A 43 -16.76 3.75 -18.64
C VAL A 43 -15.99 4.86 -17.91
N ALA A 44 -15.73 4.70 -16.61
CA ALA A 44 -15.07 5.69 -15.78
C ALA A 44 -13.55 5.81 -16.00
N GLY A 45 -12.97 4.92 -16.81
CA GLY A 45 -11.53 4.86 -17.05
C GLY A 45 -10.77 4.17 -15.92
N GLU A 46 -9.61 3.61 -16.26
CA GLU A 46 -8.69 3.01 -15.29
C GLU A 46 -8.06 4.11 -14.44
N LYS A 47 -8.33 4.10 -13.13
CA LYS A 47 -7.74 5.07 -12.19
C LYS A 47 -6.43 4.53 -11.65
N THR A 48 -5.40 5.37 -11.70
CA THR A 48 -4.08 5.03 -11.16
C THR A 48 -3.90 5.69 -9.81
N VAL A 49 -3.45 4.90 -8.84
CA VAL A 49 -3.11 5.35 -7.48
C VAL A 49 -1.65 5.09 -7.23
N VAL A 50 -0.92 6.10 -6.76
CA VAL A 50 0.49 5.96 -6.33
C VAL A 50 0.54 6.02 -4.82
N ILE A 51 1.07 4.98 -4.19
CA ILE A 51 1.37 4.97 -2.76
C ILE A 51 2.84 5.32 -2.59
N GLY A 52 3.11 6.47 -1.97
CA GLY A 52 4.43 6.88 -1.53
C GLY A 52 4.69 6.50 -0.06
N PRO A 53 5.85 6.89 0.50
CA PRO A 53 6.21 6.54 1.88
C PRO A 53 5.26 7.14 2.93
N ASP A 54 4.72 8.32 2.67
CA ASP A 54 3.88 9.10 3.57
C ASP A 54 2.73 9.82 2.84
N TYR A 55 2.48 9.47 1.57
CA TYR A 55 1.43 10.10 0.77
C TYR A 55 0.74 9.09 -0.15
N ILE A 56 -0.45 9.46 -0.62
CA ILE A 56 -1.14 8.78 -1.71
C ILE A 56 -1.51 9.81 -2.77
N ASP A 57 -1.14 9.54 -4.02
CA ASP A 57 -1.55 10.33 -5.18
C ASP A 57 -2.64 9.56 -5.94
N SER A 58 -3.80 10.18 -6.14
CA SER A 58 -4.89 9.62 -6.94
C SER A 58 -5.22 10.60 -8.06
N ASP A 59 -4.94 10.20 -9.30
CA ASP A 59 -5.17 11.01 -10.50
C ASP A 59 -4.58 12.45 -10.41
N GLY A 60 -3.41 12.62 -9.79
CA GLY A 60 -2.72 13.91 -9.61
C GLY A 60 -3.13 14.69 -8.35
N LEU A 61 -4.04 14.14 -7.54
CA LEU A 61 -4.39 14.68 -6.23
C LEU A 61 -3.61 13.94 -5.14
N ARG A 62 -2.55 14.58 -4.65
CA ARG A 62 -1.76 14.07 -3.53
C ARG A 62 -2.41 14.37 -2.19
N THR A 63 -2.58 13.33 -1.38
CA THR A 63 -2.97 13.38 0.02
C THR A 63 -1.78 12.97 0.89
N GLU A 64 -1.35 13.87 1.77
CA GLU A 64 -0.29 13.62 2.74
C GLU A 64 -0.85 12.94 3.99
N TYR A 65 -0.11 12.00 4.54
CA TYR A 65 -0.41 11.29 5.77
C TYR A 65 0.68 11.56 6.81
N LYS A 66 0.32 11.43 8.08
CA LYS A 66 1.27 11.50 9.19
C LYS A 66 2.17 10.27 9.19
N ASP A 67 1.60 9.10 8.89
CA ASP A 67 2.32 7.84 8.81
C ASP A 67 1.51 6.83 7.98
N ILE A 68 2.21 5.92 7.31
CA ILE A 68 1.63 4.79 6.59
C ILE A 68 2.38 3.54 7.05
N PHE A 69 1.68 2.58 7.66
CA PHE A 69 2.32 1.39 8.23
C PHE A 69 1.41 0.16 8.20
N VAL A 70 2.03 -1.01 8.27
CA VAL A 70 1.31 -2.29 8.32
C VAL A 70 0.93 -2.62 9.76
N ARG A 71 -0.32 -3.03 9.99
CA ARG A 71 -0.83 -3.49 11.28
C ARG A 71 -1.55 -4.83 11.13
N ASP A 72 -1.20 -5.79 11.98
CA ASP A 72 -1.90 -7.07 12.07
C ASP A 72 -3.18 -6.92 12.91
N SER A 73 -4.26 -7.61 12.49
CA SER A 73 -5.50 -7.75 13.27
C SER A 73 -6.08 -9.15 13.07
N GLY A 74 -5.93 -9.99 14.08
CA GLY A 74 -6.27 -11.42 13.99
C GLY A 74 -5.40 -12.13 12.94
N SER A 75 -6.04 -12.80 11.98
CA SER A 75 -5.36 -13.47 10.85
C SER A 75 -5.16 -12.56 9.64
N GLN A 76 -5.58 -11.30 9.72
CA GLN A 76 -5.59 -10.36 8.60
C GLN A 76 -4.54 -9.26 8.80
N LYS A 77 -4.05 -8.71 7.70
CA LYS A 77 -3.11 -7.59 7.68
C LYS A 77 -3.77 -6.38 7.04
N TYR A 78 -3.43 -5.20 7.54
CA TYR A 78 -3.96 -3.94 7.05
C TYR A 78 -2.83 -2.94 6.83
N LEU A 79 -2.93 -2.17 5.75
CA LEU A 79 -2.18 -0.94 5.56
C LEU A 79 -2.98 0.19 6.24
N ILE A 80 -2.40 0.79 7.26
CA ILE A 80 -3.00 1.86 8.04
C ILE A 80 -2.49 3.19 7.52
N LEU A 81 -3.42 4.08 7.18
CA LEU A 81 -3.15 5.44 6.73
C LEU A 81 -3.55 6.39 7.86
N GLN A 82 -2.57 6.87 8.62
CA GLN A 82 -2.81 7.79 9.73
C GLN A 82 -2.76 9.24 9.23
N LYS A 83 -3.84 9.99 9.41
CA LYS A 83 -3.92 11.41 9.06
C LYS A 83 -3.30 12.31 10.14
N PRO A 84 -3.01 13.59 9.84
CA PRO A 84 -2.46 14.53 10.83
C PRO A 84 -3.32 14.72 12.09
N ASP A 85 -4.63 14.54 12.00
CA ASP A 85 -5.57 14.60 13.13
C ASP A 85 -5.62 13.30 13.97
N ASN A 86 -4.77 12.32 13.64
CA ASN A 86 -4.74 10.97 14.21
C ASN A 86 -5.96 10.10 13.87
N SER A 87 -6.81 10.51 12.93
CA SER A 87 -7.76 9.58 12.34
C SER A 87 -7.02 8.54 11.48
N GLU A 88 -7.54 7.31 11.47
CA GLU A 88 -6.94 6.20 10.74
C GLU A 88 -7.92 5.67 9.70
N GLU A 89 -7.39 5.39 8.52
CA GLU A 89 -8.07 4.60 7.49
C GLU A 89 -7.32 3.27 7.33
N ALA A 90 -8.05 2.17 7.18
CA ALA A 90 -7.47 0.83 7.07
C ALA A 90 -7.81 0.21 5.72
N TRP A 91 -6.79 -0.16 4.96
CA TRP A 91 -6.93 -0.92 3.73
C TRP A 91 -6.47 -2.34 3.98
N LYS A 92 -7.31 -3.33 3.68
CA LYS A 92 -6.96 -4.73 3.86
C LYS A 92 -5.86 -5.10 2.86
N ILE A 93 -4.86 -5.83 3.34
CA ILE A 93 -3.82 -6.44 2.51
C ILE A 93 -4.30 -7.86 2.17
N GLU A 94 -4.59 -8.12 0.89
CA GLU A 94 -4.93 -9.46 0.41
C GLU A 94 -3.63 -10.26 0.13
N ASP A 95 -2.66 -9.61 -0.52
CA ASP A 95 -1.31 -10.13 -0.72
C ASP A 95 -0.29 -8.98 -0.88
N ASN A 96 0.95 -9.27 -1.33
CA ASN A 96 2.03 -8.27 -1.46
C ASN A 96 1.77 -7.19 -2.52
N ASP A 97 0.87 -7.45 -3.46
CA ASP A 97 0.58 -6.64 -4.64
C ASP A 97 -0.90 -6.23 -4.73
N THR A 98 -1.74 -6.69 -3.79
CA THR A 98 -3.18 -6.43 -3.79
C THR A 98 -3.68 -5.85 -2.47
N LEU A 99 -4.30 -4.67 -2.55
CA LEU A 99 -4.94 -3.96 -1.44
C LEU A 99 -6.45 -3.87 -1.68
N ILE A 100 -7.24 -3.88 -0.61
CA ILE A 100 -8.69 -3.70 -0.67
C ILE A 100 -9.06 -2.54 0.25
N ARG A 101 -9.59 -1.47 -0.33
CA ARG A 101 -10.08 -0.30 0.43
C ARG A 101 -11.60 -0.32 0.54
N GLY A 102 -12.10 0.25 1.63
CA GLY A 102 -13.51 0.26 2.00
C GLY A 102 -13.92 -0.95 2.85
N GLY A 103 -15.22 -1.21 2.91
CA GLY A 103 -15.80 -2.27 3.74
C GLY A 103 -17.29 -2.03 3.97
N GLY A 104 -18.12 -3.06 3.73
CA GLY A 104 -19.59 -2.97 3.71
C GLY A 104 -20.16 -3.35 2.34
N LEU A 105 -20.90 -2.42 1.70
CA LEU A 105 -21.63 -2.67 0.44
C LEU A 105 -20.74 -2.59 -0.82
N VAL A 106 -19.64 -1.84 -0.77
CA VAL A 106 -18.74 -1.59 -1.91
C VAL A 106 -17.28 -1.70 -1.44
N SER A 107 -16.48 -2.41 -2.21
CA SER A 107 -15.04 -2.55 -2.04
C SER A 107 -14.33 -2.18 -3.33
N ILE A 108 -13.16 -1.55 -3.23
CA ILE A 108 -12.29 -1.28 -4.38
C ILE A 108 -11.02 -2.08 -4.18
N THR A 109 -10.67 -2.89 -5.17
CA THR A 109 -9.43 -3.67 -5.19
C THR A 109 -8.38 -2.86 -5.94
N LEU A 110 -7.24 -2.63 -5.31
CA LEU A 110 -6.09 -2.00 -5.94
C LEU A 110 -5.08 -3.09 -6.26
N GLN A 111 -4.75 -3.24 -7.55
CA GLN A 111 -3.75 -4.18 -8.03
C GLN A 111 -2.49 -3.43 -8.43
N ARG A 112 -1.33 -3.83 -7.90
CA ARG A 112 -0.05 -3.23 -8.26
C ARG A 112 0.25 -3.46 -9.74
N ILE A 113 0.64 -2.40 -10.45
CA ILE A 113 0.93 -2.46 -11.89
C ILE A 113 2.21 -3.27 -12.16
N GLN A 114 3.25 -3.03 -11.37
CA GLN A 114 4.50 -3.79 -11.44
C GLN A 114 4.67 -4.62 -10.18
N PRO A 115 4.49 -5.96 -10.22
CA PRO A 115 4.55 -6.80 -9.03
C PRO A 115 5.90 -6.65 -8.35
N LYS A 116 5.91 -6.64 -7.02
CA LYS A 116 7.16 -6.60 -6.27
C LYS A 116 8.01 -7.80 -6.70
N LYS A 117 9.19 -7.53 -7.27
CA LYS A 117 10.09 -8.58 -7.76
C LYS A 117 10.32 -9.56 -6.61
N ARG A 118 9.83 -10.79 -6.75
CA ARG A 118 10.11 -11.85 -5.78
C ARG A 118 11.62 -12.04 -5.82
N GLU A 119 12.30 -11.66 -4.75
CA GLU A 119 13.68 -12.06 -4.56
C GLU A 119 13.67 -13.59 -4.52
N ALA A 120 14.10 -14.20 -5.63
CA ALA A 120 14.32 -15.63 -5.69
C ALA A 120 15.39 -15.93 -4.63
N TYR A 121 14.97 -16.59 -3.55
CA TYR A 121 15.92 -17.31 -2.72
C TYR A 121 16.41 -18.50 -3.56
N ASP A 122 17.60 -18.36 -4.14
CA ASP A 122 18.43 -19.49 -4.60
C ASP A 122 19.05 -20.21 -3.40
#